data_AF-A0A9D9DDT4-F1
#
_entry.id   AF-A0A9D9DDT4-F1
#
_cell.length_a   1.000
_cell.length_b   1.000
_cell.length_c   1.000
_cell.angle_alpha   90.00
_cell.angle_beta   90.00
_cell.angle_gamma   90.00
#
_symmetry.space_group_name_H-M   'P 1'
#
loop_
_entity.id
_entity.type
_entity.pdbx_description
1 polymer ?
#
loop_
_entity_poly.entity_id
_entity_poly.type
_entity_poly.pdbx_seq_one_letter_code
_entity_poly.pdbx_strand_id
1 'polypeptide(L)'
;MRKIAFICIVAGGLVSGWNAALGASNYSVGVPLNPSKCVITPDSDMYSIDWKGPCTSSVNGVSVDVLVVGIGMCAVETGEIGDVADVINTSDSGGNKTCWCRMISPWLSKWVVAYSTTYAQDNCYENCAQSCASAMNSNSTFRRAITDALFNAVSL
;
A
#
# COMPACT_ATOMS: atom_id res chain seq x y z
N MET A 1 -9.99 38.10 18.90
CA MET A 1 -8.76 37.43 19.38
C MET A 1 -8.10 36.74 18.19
N ARG A 2 -6.98 37.28 17.70
CA ARG A 2 -6.22 36.78 16.55
C ARG A 2 -5.37 35.59 16.99
N LYS A 3 -5.45 34.45 16.30
CA LYS A 3 -4.52 33.32 16.50
C LYS A 3 -3.49 33.31 15.37
N ILE A 4 -2.24 33.18 15.78
CA ILE A 4 -0.99 33.45 15.07
C ILE A 4 -0.62 32.22 14.23
N ALA A 5 -0.29 32.42 12.96
CA ALA A 5 0.25 31.40 12.07
C ALA A 5 1.77 31.27 12.30
N PHE A 6 2.24 30.04 12.53
CA PHE A 6 3.67 29.73 12.51
C PHE A 6 4.02 29.07 11.17
N ILE A 7 4.76 29.81 10.34
CA ILE A 7 5.39 29.30 9.13
C ILE A 7 6.89 29.32 9.39
N CYS A 8 7.52 28.15 9.50
CA CYS A 8 8.98 28.03 9.44
C CYS A 8 9.38 27.81 7.98
N ILE A 9 9.91 28.85 7.35
CA ILE A 9 10.61 28.77 6.06
C ILE A 9 12.09 28.60 6.37
N VAL A 10 12.69 27.48 5.93
CA VAL A 10 14.14 27.41 5.77
C VAL A 10 14.41 27.30 4.28
N ALA A 11 14.86 28.40 3.70
CA ALA A 11 15.34 28.47 2.33
C ALA A 11 16.87 28.39 2.33
N GLY A 12 17.45 27.59 1.44
CA GLY A 12 18.87 27.67 1.11
C GLY A 12 19.40 26.46 0.33
N GLY A 13 19.69 26.67 -0.97
CA GLY A 13 20.60 25.80 -1.72
C GLY A 13 20.15 25.47 -3.15
N LEU A 14 20.47 26.35 -4.11
CA LEU A 14 20.43 26.05 -5.55
C LEU A 14 21.63 25.17 -5.92
N VAL A 15 21.39 23.95 -6.42
CA VAL A 15 22.31 23.26 -7.33
C VAL A 15 21.53 22.73 -8.52
N SER A 16 22.06 23.06 -9.70
CA SER A 16 21.48 22.89 -11.02
C SER A 16 21.41 21.44 -11.46
N GLY A 17 20.25 21.03 -11.99
CA GLY A 17 20.09 19.84 -12.82
C GLY A 17 18.84 19.04 -12.43
N TRP A 18 17.85 19.02 -13.32
CA TRP A 18 16.51 18.39 -13.23
C TRP A 18 15.41 19.28 -12.63
N ASN A 19 14.89 20.18 -13.48
CA ASN A 19 13.62 20.84 -13.26
C ASN A 19 12.46 19.86 -13.48
N ALA A 20 11.90 19.35 -12.39
CA ALA A 20 10.46 19.12 -12.26
C ALA A 20 10.07 19.20 -10.77
N ALA A 21 10.34 20.35 -10.15
CA ALA A 21 9.63 20.77 -8.97
C ALA A 21 8.21 21.20 -9.39
N LEU A 22 7.30 20.24 -9.46
CA LEU A 22 5.88 20.49 -9.26
C LEU A 22 5.50 19.84 -7.93
N GLY A 23 5.48 20.69 -6.90
CA GLY A 23 4.74 20.50 -5.67
C GLY A 23 5.03 19.21 -4.91
N ALA A 24 5.76 19.33 -3.80
CA ALA A 24 5.27 18.70 -2.59
C ALA A 24 3.87 19.29 -2.29
N SER A 25 2.85 18.85 -3.02
CA SER A 25 1.48 19.07 -2.61
C SER A 25 1.38 18.36 -1.27
N ASN A 26 1.02 19.10 -0.25
CA ASN A 26 0.49 18.56 0.99
C ASN A 26 -0.61 17.55 0.62
N TYR A 27 -0.25 16.29 0.45
CA TYR A 27 -1.22 15.24 0.26
C TYR A 27 -1.79 15.00 1.64
N SER A 28 -2.89 15.68 1.91
CA SER A 28 -3.68 15.48 3.11
C SER A 28 -3.95 14.00 3.27
N VAL A 29 -3.64 13.48 4.45
CA VAL A 29 -4.13 12.19 4.95
C VAL A 29 -5.62 12.11 4.61
N GLY A 30 -6.01 11.18 3.73
CA GLY A 30 -7.42 10.89 3.44
C GLY A 30 -7.96 11.17 2.03
N VAL A 31 -7.13 11.42 1.01
CA VAL A 31 -7.64 11.36 -0.38
C VAL A 31 -7.81 9.88 -0.76
N PRO A 32 -9.03 9.40 -1.09
CA PRO A 32 -9.23 8.02 -1.50
C PRO A 32 -8.46 7.76 -2.80
N LEU A 33 -7.53 6.82 -2.75
CA LEU A 33 -6.82 6.34 -3.92
C LEU A 33 -7.77 5.34 -4.54
N ASN A 34 -8.21 5.61 -5.76
CA ASN A 34 -8.83 4.58 -6.59
C ASN A 34 -7.92 4.38 -7.81
N PRO A 35 -6.79 3.67 -7.63
CA PRO A 35 -5.81 3.56 -8.67
C PRO A 35 -6.34 2.67 -9.78
N SER A 36 -6.45 3.25 -10.97
CA SER A 36 -6.87 2.53 -12.18
C SER A 36 -5.75 1.68 -12.75
N LYS A 37 -4.49 2.04 -12.44
CA LYS A 37 -3.29 1.35 -12.91
C LYS A 37 -2.20 1.39 -11.83
N CYS A 38 -1.53 0.27 -11.62
CA CYS A 38 -0.38 0.15 -10.75
C CYS A 38 0.73 -0.64 -11.44
N VAL A 39 1.99 -0.35 -11.07
CA VAL A 39 3.18 -1.10 -11.46
C VAL A 39 3.96 -1.42 -10.18
N ILE A 40 3.50 -2.44 -9.46
CA ILE A 40 4.07 -2.90 -8.20
C ILE A 40 5.01 -4.08 -8.47
N THR A 41 6.16 -4.06 -7.80
CA THR A 41 7.09 -5.18 -7.74
C THR A 41 7.24 -5.64 -6.29
N PRO A 42 7.31 -6.96 -6.02
CA PRO A 42 7.80 -7.45 -4.75
C PRO A 42 9.29 -7.08 -4.59
N ASP A 43 9.77 -6.98 -3.36
CA ASP A 43 11.21 -6.89 -3.15
C ASP A 43 11.92 -8.19 -3.56
N SER A 44 13.15 -8.09 -4.04
CA SER A 44 13.90 -9.21 -4.62
C SER A 44 14.62 -10.06 -3.58
N ASP A 45 14.66 -9.60 -2.33
CA ASP A 45 15.35 -10.31 -1.26
C ASP A 45 14.57 -11.57 -0.86
N MET A 46 15.29 -12.70 -0.77
CA MET A 46 14.76 -13.96 -0.28
C MET A 46 14.21 -13.74 1.14
N TYR A 47 12.94 -14.09 1.36
CA TYR A 47 12.16 -13.82 2.58
C TYR A 47 11.63 -12.39 2.76
N SER A 48 11.74 -11.51 1.76
CA SER A 48 11.06 -10.23 1.85
C SER A 48 9.55 -10.39 1.83
N ILE A 49 8.90 -9.60 2.67
CA ILE A 49 7.45 -9.41 2.71
C ILE A 49 7.04 -8.15 1.94
N ASP A 50 8.00 -7.34 1.50
CA ASP A 50 7.74 -6.00 1.01
C ASP A 50 7.35 -6.01 -0.46
N TRP A 51 6.47 -5.08 -0.83
CA TRP A 51 6.10 -4.80 -2.21
C TRP A 51 5.93 -3.29 -2.39
N LYS A 52 6.35 -2.77 -3.54
CA LYS A 52 6.35 -1.32 -3.79
C LYS A 52 6.26 -0.99 -5.27
N GLY A 53 5.76 0.20 -5.57
CA GLY A 53 5.77 0.75 -6.92
C GLY A 53 4.77 1.88 -7.13
N PRO A 54 4.81 2.56 -8.28
CA PRO A 54 3.88 3.63 -8.59
C PRO A 54 2.48 3.11 -8.92
N CYS A 55 1.47 3.83 -8.46
CA CYS A 55 0.08 3.70 -8.87
C CYS A 55 -0.43 5.06 -9.38
N THR A 56 -1.16 5.04 -10.49
CA THR A 56 -1.81 6.24 -11.03
C THR A 56 -3.24 6.32 -10.53
N SER A 57 -3.58 7.44 -9.88
CA SER A 57 -4.94 7.76 -9.43
C SER A 57 -5.41 9.06 -10.08
N SER A 58 -6.73 9.26 -10.17
CA SER A 58 -7.31 10.54 -10.61
C SER A 58 -7.94 11.26 -9.42
N VAL A 59 -7.49 12.48 -9.16
CA VAL A 59 -8.02 13.36 -8.11
C VAL A 59 -8.52 14.63 -8.78
N ASN A 60 -9.82 14.91 -8.66
CA ASN A 60 -10.47 16.06 -9.32
C ASN A 60 -10.19 16.15 -10.83
N GLY A 61 -10.11 15.00 -11.51
CA GLY A 61 -9.83 14.93 -12.95
C GLY A 61 -8.35 15.06 -13.33
N VAL A 62 -7.44 15.21 -12.35
CA VAL A 62 -6.00 15.26 -12.58
C VAL A 62 -5.39 13.90 -12.26
N SER A 63 -4.60 13.35 -13.19
CA SER A 63 -3.81 12.15 -12.96
C SER A 63 -2.64 12.45 -12.04
N VAL A 64 -2.49 11.66 -10.98
CA VAL A 64 -1.41 11.76 -9.99
C VAL A 64 -0.81 10.37 -9.81
N ASP A 65 0.52 10.31 -9.89
CA ASP A 65 1.26 9.11 -9.54
C ASP A 65 1.60 9.13 -8.05
N VAL A 66 1.27 8.04 -7.38
CA VAL A 66 1.48 7.86 -5.95
C VAL A 66 2.32 6.61 -5.74
N LEU A 67 3.41 6.76 -4.98
CA LEU A 67 4.23 5.63 -4.59
C LEU A 67 3.49 4.83 -3.51
N VAL A 68 3.12 3.61 -3.85
CA VAL A 68 2.53 2.66 -2.92
C VAL A 68 3.61 1.75 -2.38
N VAL A 69 3.58 1.54 -1.07
CA VAL A 69 4.43 0.57 -0.37
C VAL A 69 3.54 -0.25 0.54
N GLY A 70 3.79 -1.54 0.61
CA GLY A 70 3.10 -2.43 1.52
C GLY A 70 3.89 -3.68 1.85
N ILE A 71 3.28 -4.50 2.70
CA ILE A 71 3.79 -5.78 3.16
C ILE A 71 2.79 -6.89 2.89
N GLY A 72 3.27 -8.11 2.74
CA GLY A 72 2.48 -9.33 2.53
C GLY A 72 2.84 -10.38 3.57
N MET A 73 1.84 -10.95 4.21
CA MET A 73 2.02 -11.99 5.24
C MET A 73 1.07 -13.15 5.02
N CYS A 74 1.56 -14.35 5.30
CA CYS A 74 0.71 -15.52 5.41
C CYS A 74 -0.03 -15.51 6.73
N ALA A 75 -1.32 -15.84 6.68
CA ALA A 75 -2.13 -15.95 7.88
C ALA A 75 -2.94 -17.25 7.89
N VAL A 76 -3.29 -17.70 9.09
CA VAL A 76 -4.19 -18.86 9.29
C VAL A 76 -5.64 -18.52 8.93
N GLU A 77 -5.99 -17.24 8.91
CA GLU A 77 -7.29 -16.76 8.50
C GLU A 77 -7.54 -17.07 7.03
N THR A 78 -8.65 -17.77 6.75
CA THR A 78 -9.17 -17.95 5.40
C THR A 78 -9.94 -16.72 4.95
N GLY A 79 -9.93 -16.44 3.66
CA GLY A 79 -10.78 -15.42 3.07
C GLY A 79 -10.73 -15.43 1.55
N GLU A 80 -11.65 -14.69 0.94
CA GLU A 80 -11.69 -14.42 -0.49
C GLU A 80 -10.97 -13.11 -0.82
N ILE A 81 -10.52 -12.95 -2.07
CA ILE A 81 -9.79 -11.75 -2.50
C ILE A 81 -10.62 -10.48 -2.22
N GLY A 82 -10.05 -9.57 -1.44
CA GLY A 82 -10.70 -8.33 -1.02
C GLY A 82 -11.31 -8.36 0.39
N ASP A 83 -11.35 -9.52 1.06
CA ASP A 83 -11.74 -9.60 2.47
C ASP A 83 -10.79 -8.79 3.35
N VAL A 84 -11.33 -8.15 4.39
CA VAL A 84 -10.63 -7.17 5.23
C VAL A 84 -10.58 -7.61 6.69
N ALA A 85 -9.42 -7.46 7.33
CA ALA A 85 -9.23 -7.75 8.75
C ALA A 85 -8.37 -6.69 9.45
N ASP A 86 -8.71 -6.35 10.71
CA ASP A 86 -7.92 -5.44 11.52
C ASP A 86 -6.62 -6.09 12.02
N VAL A 87 -6.69 -7.37 12.34
CA VAL A 87 -5.60 -8.19 12.87
C VAL A 87 -5.65 -9.55 12.18
N ILE A 88 -4.47 -10.11 11.91
CA ILE A 88 -4.29 -11.46 11.38
C ILE A 88 -3.30 -12.22 12.26
N ASN A 89 -3.43 -13.54 12.32
CA ASN A 89 -2.48 -14.41 13.01
C ASN A 89 -1.50 -14.97 11.97
N THR A 90 -0.29 -14.43 11.97
CA THR A 90 0.76 -14.78 11.00
C THR A 90 1.17 -16.25 11.14
N SER A 91 1.41 -16.93 10.01
CA SER A 91 1.86 -18.33 9.97
C SER A 91 3.18 -18.45 9.21
N ASP A 92 4.19 -19.01 9.86
CA ASP A 92 5.51 -19.30 9.28
C ASP A 92 5.60 -20.72 8.68
N SER A 93 4.94 -21.74 9.25
CA SER A 93 4.99 -23.13 8.76
C SER A 93 3.72 -23.94 9.07
N GLY A 94 3.23 -24.72 8.08
CA GLY A 94 2.09 -25.65 8.21
C GLY A 94 0.66 -25.06 8.14
N GLY A 95 -0.20 -25.59 7.26
CA GLY A 95 -1.65 -25.32 7.22
C GLY A 95 -2.20 -24.72 5.91
N ASN A 96 -3.52 -24.46 5.88
CA ASN A 96 -4.17 -23.66 4.83
C ASN A 96 -3.80 -22.19 5.04
N LYS A 97 -3.04 -21.60 4.11
CA LYS A 97 -2.43 -20.28 4.30
C LYS A 97 -2.99 -19.30 3.28
N THR A 98 -3.56 -18.20 3.78
CA THR A 98 -4.05 -17.12 2.92
C THR A 98 -3.02 -15.99 2.93
N CYS A 99 -2.77 -15.38 1.78
CA CYS A 99 -1.95 -14.18 1.68
C CYS A 99 -2.76 -12.94 1.98
N TRP A 100 -2.38 -12.28 3.07
CA TRP A 100 -2.94 -11.02 3.52
C TRP A 100 -1.92 -9.91 3.28
N CYS A 101 -2.39 -8.80 2.75
CA CYS A 101 -1.57 -7.66 2.35
C CYS A 101 -1.98 -6.43 3.13
N ARG A 102 -1.00 -5.57 3.39
CA ARG A 102 -1.24 -4.30 4.07
C ARG A 102 -0.43 -3.20 3.39
N MET A 103 -1.10 -2.11 3.03
CA MET A 103 -0.44 -0.91 2.57
C MET A 103 0.06 -0.11 3.76
N ILE A 104 1.29 0.39 3.66
CA ILE A 104 1.94 1.23 4.69
C ILE A 104 2.16 2.67 4.19
N SER A 105 2.14 2.89 2.88
CA SER A 105 2.24 4.20 2.24
C SER A 105 1.35 4.23 1.00
N PRO A 106 0.62 5.33 0.74
CA PRO A 106 0.66 6.62 1.45
C PRO A 106 -0.10 6.70 2.79
N TRP A 107 -0.89 5.68 3.12
CA TRP A 107 -1.49 5.52 4.45
C TRP A 107 -1.48 4.06 4.86
N LEU A 108 -1.75 3.84 6.13
CA LEU A 108 -1.86 2.51 6.70
C LEU A 108 -3.25 1.92 6.41
N SER A 109 -3.30 0.83 5.65
CA SER A 109 -4.54 0.06 5.47
C SER A 109 -4.75 -0.97 6.59
N LYS A 110 -5.93 -1.55 6.66
CA LYS A 110 -6.19 -2.86 7.26
C LYS A 110 -5.58 -3.96 6.39
N TRP A 111 -5.59 -5.18 6.90
CA TRP A 111 -5.19 -6.34 6.13
C TRP A 111 -6.25 -6.68 5.09
N VAL A 112 -5.81 -6.98 3.87
CA VAL A 112 -6.70 -7.36 2.76
C VAL A 112 -6.19 -8.64 2.12
N VAL A 113 -7.07 -9.61 1.91
CA VAL A 113 -6.72 -10.88 1.23
C VAL A 113 -6.38 -10.62 -0.23
N ALA A 114 -5.17 -10.98 -0.66
CA ALA A 114 -4.77 -10.95 -2.07
C ALA A 114 -4.94 -12.29 -2.77
N TYR A 115 -4.80 -13.40 -2.02
CA TYR A 115 -4.78 -14.72 -2.61
C TYR A 115 -5.01 -15.80 -1.56
N SER A 116 -5.85 -16.79 -1.88
CA SER A 116 -6.10 -17.96 -1.04
C SER A 116 -5.50 -19.21 -1.71
N THR A 117 -4.51 -19.85 -1.09
CA THR A 117 -4.11 -21.21 -1.50
C THR A 117 -4.02 -22.15 -0.31
N THR A 118 -4.17 -23.43 -0.60
CA THR A 118 -3.86 -24.54 0.31
C THR A 118 -2.37 -24.93 0.28
N TYR A 119 -1.50 -24.16 -0.40
CA TYR A 119 -0.11 -24.52 -0.65
C TYR A 119 0.86 -23.67 0.17
N ALA A 120 1.05 -24.09 1.42
CA ALA A 120 2.20 -23.71 2.23
C ALA A 120 3.46 -24.45 1.73
N GLN A 121 4.14 -23.93 0.71
CA GLN A 121 5.57 -24.25 0.55
C GLN A 121 6.41 -23.27 1.39
N ASP A 122 7.65 -23.66 1.68
CA ASP A 122 8.57 -23.07 2.66
C ASP A 122 8.92 -21.57 2.46
N ASN A 123 8.37 -20.92 1.42
CA ASN A 123 8.63 -19.52 1.03
C ASN A 123 7.38 -18.65 1.12
N CYS A 124 6.60 -18.81 2.19
CA CYS A 124 5.31 -18.14 2.36
C CYS A 124 5.40 -16.61 2.26
N TYR A 125 6.41 -16.03 2.87
CA TYR A 125 6.63 -14.58 2.88
C TYR A 125 6.87 -14.01 1.48
N GLU A 126 7.78 -14.61 0.71
CA GLU A 126 8.08 -14.19 -0.66
C GLU A 126 6.85 -14.36 -1.57
N ASN A 127 6.16 -15.49 -1.46
CA ASN A 127 4.96 -15.77 -2.25
C ASN A 127 3.83 -14.78 -1.95
N CYS A 128 3.69 -14.32 -0.70
CA CYS A 128 2.70 -13.30 -0.38
C CYS A 128 3.11 -11.92 -0.87
N ALA A 129 4.37 -11.52 -0.78
CA ALA A 129 4.83 -10.28 -1.40
C ALA A 129 4.53 -10.26 -2.91
N GLN A 130 4.83 -11.37 -3.60
CA GLN A 130 4.50 -11.56 -5.03
C GLN A 130 2.98 -11.51 -5.28
N SER A 131 2.19 -12.17 -4.45
CA SER A 131 0.73 -12.18 -4.57
C SER A 131 0.13 -10.79 -4.35
N CYS A 132 0.61 -10.04 -3.36
CA CYS A 132 0.19 -8.66 -3.12
C CYS A 132 0.52 -7.76 -4.31
N ALA A 133 1.74 -7.85 -4.84
CA ALA A 133 2.17 -7.08 -6.00
C ALA A 133 1.32 -7.41 -7.24
N SER A 134 1.10 -8.70 -7.50
CA SER A 134 0.28 -9.18 -8.61
C SER A 134 -1.18 -8.73 -8.47
N ALA A 135 -1.76 -8.84 -7.27
CA ALA A 135 -3.12 -8.41 -6.99
C ALA A 135 -3.28 -6.89 -7.15
N MET A 136 -2.33 -6.09 -6.66
CA MET A 136 -2.29 -4.64 -6.93
C MET A 136 -2.28 -4.35 -8.44
N ASN A 137 -1.46 -5.06 -9.22
CA ASN A 137 -1.34 -4.80 -10.65
C ASN A 137 -2.59 -5.19 -11.44
N SER A 138 -3.23 -6.31 -11.10
CA SER A 138 -4.20 -6.97 -11.99
C SER A 138 -5.63 -7.03 -11.44
N ASN A 139 -5.85 -6.92 -10.13
CA ASN A 139 -7.14 -7.15 -9.50
C ASN A 139 -7.77 -5.87 -8.94
N SER A 140 -8.84 -5.40 -9.57
CA SER A 140 -9.55 -4.18 -9.16
C SER A 140 -10.29 -4.32 -7.82
N THR A 141 -10.82 -5.50 -7.50
CA THR A 141 -11.47 -5.78 -6.21
C THR A 141 -10.48 -5.62 -5.07
N PHE A 142 -9.29 -6.22 -5.22
CA PHE A 142 -8.20 -6.09 -4.26
C PHE A 142 -7.73 -4.64 -4.13
N ARG A 143 -7.44 -3.97 -5.26
CA ARG A 143 -7.00 -2.56 -5.25
C ARG A 143 -7.98 -1.68 -4.51
N ARG A 144 -9.27 -1.83 -4.77
CA ARG A 144 -10.31 -1.07 -4.09
C ARG A 144 -10.38 -1.39 -2.60
N ALA A 145 -10.38 -2.67 -2.24
CA ALA A 145 -10.44 -3.08 -0.85
C ALA A 145 -9.27 -2.53 -0.04
N ILE A 146 -8.03 -2.61 -0.55
CA ILE A 146 -6.85 -2.15 0.19
C ILE A 146 -6.74 -0.63 0.29
N THR A 147 -7.26 0.11 -0.69
CA THR A 147 -7.27 1.58 -0.62
C THR A 147 -8.45 2.13 0.18
N ASP A 148 -9.60 1.45 0.21
CA ASP A 148 -10.77 1.83 1.01
C ASP A 148 -10.63 1.40 2.48
N ALA A 149 -9.85 0.35 2.78
CA ALA A 149 -9.69 -0.20 4.12
C ALA A 149 -8.71 0.61 4.98
N LEU A 150 -9.02 1.86 5.30
CA LEU A 150 -8.18 2.74 6.13
C LEU A 150 -8.14 2.27 7.59
N PHE A 151 -6.93 2.20 8.18
CA PHE A 151 -6.76 2.00 9.63
C PHE A 151 -7.01 3.32 10.35
N ASN A 152 -8.29 3.70 10.48
CA ASN A 152 -8.75 5.00 10.98
C ASN A 152 -8.13 6.18 10.20
N ALA A 153 -8.89 6.80 9.30
CA ALA A 153 -8.60 8.17 8.91
C ALA A 153 -8.67 9.01 10.18
N VAL A 154 -7.52 9.30 10.81
CA VAL A 154 -7.46 10.26 11.91
C VAL A 154 -7.79 11.60 11.27
N SER A 155 -9.04 12.01 11.41
CA SER A 155 -9.48 13.38 11.22
C SER A 155 -8.72 14.24 12.25
N LEU A 156 -7.58 14.79 11.84
CA LEU A 156 -6.86 15.85 12.55
C LEU A 156 -7.41 17.21 12.16
#